data_AF-A0A158Q906-F1
#
_entry.id   AF-A0A158Q906-F1
#
_cell.length_a   1.000
_cell.length_b   1.000
_cell.length_c   1.000
_cell.angle_alpha   90.00
_cell.angle_beta   90.00
_cell.angle_gamma   90.00
#
_symmetry.space_group_name_H-M   'P 1'
#
loop_
_entity.id
_entity.type
_entity.pdbx_description
1 polymer ?
#
loop_
_entity_poly.entity_id
_entity_poly.type
_entity_poly.pdbx_seq_one_letter_code
_entity_poly.pdbx_strand_id
1 'polypeptide(L)' 'MAICAGCNNAILDRYVFHVLEKAWHASCIQCADCKELLSETCFTRNGLILCRKDFASMSIFIYLY' A
#
# COMPACT_ATOMS: atom_id res chain seq x y z
N MET A 1 -10.55 -14.23 -9.91
CA MET A 1 -9.24 -13.72 -10.39
C MET A 1 -8.99 -12.39 -9.73
N ALA A 2 -7.90 -12.22 -9.00
CA ALA A 2 -7.56 -10.94 -8.38
C ALA A 2 -6.96 -10.00 -9.43
N ILE A 3 -7.41 -8.74 -9.45
CA ILE A 3 -6.86 -7.70 -10.34
C ILE A 3 -6.08 -6.72 -9.47
N CYS A 4 -4.86 -6.42 -9.88
CA CYS A 4 -4.02 -5.48 -9.18
C CYS A 4 -4.58 -4.07 -9.30
N ALA A 5 -4.90 -3.42 -8.18
CA ALA A 5 -5.41 -2.04 -8.20
C ALA A 5 -4.37 -0.99 -8.65
N GLY A 6 -3.08 -1.32 -8.61
CA GLY A 6 -2.00 -0.43 -9.06
C GLY A 6 -1.71 -0.45 -10.56
N CYS A 7 -1.86 -1.60 -11.23
CA CYS A 7 -1.54 -1.76 -12.65
C CYS A 7 -2.70 -2.30 -13.48
N ASN A 8 -3.87 -2.53 -12.88
CA ASN A 8 -5.09 -3.07 -13.49
C ASN A 8 -4.92 -4.40 -14.25
N ASN A 9 -3.85 -5.15 -13.99
CA ASN A 9 -3.61 -6.46 -14.58
C ASN A 9 -4.01 -7.58 -13.63
N ALA A 10 -4.32 -8.75 -14.19
CA ALA A 10 -4.59 -9.95 -13.41
C ALA A 10 -3.35 -10.38 -12.63
N ILE A 11 -3.54 -10.70 -11.35
CA ILE A 11 -2.46 -11.17 -10.47
C ILE A 11 -2.29 -12.66 -10.71
N LEU A 12 -1.16 -12.99 -11.33
CA LEU A 12 -0.70 -14.37 -11.57
C LEU A 12 0.44 -14.77 -10.61
N ASP A 13 0.85 -13.85 -9.74
CA ASP A 13 1.96 -14.03 -8.81
C ASP A 13 1.62 -15.02 -7.69
N ARG A 14 2.64 -15.65 -7.12
CA ARG A 14 2.49 -16.58 -5.99
C ARG A 14 2.08 -15.84 -4.72
N TYR A 15 2.46 -14.57 -4.60
CA TYR A 15 2.19 -13.73 -3.44
C TYR A 15 1.33 -12.53 -3.84
N VAL A 16 0.14 -12.45 -3.24
CA VAL A 16 -0.80 -11.35 -3.44
C VAL A 16 -1.03 -10.59 -2.14
N PHE A 17 -0.94 -9.27 -2.19
CA PHE A 17 -1.25 -8.42 -1.06
C PHE A 17 -2.71 -7.99 -1.12
N HIS A 18 -3.47 -8.33 -0.09
CA HIS A 18 -4.85 -7.88 0.08
C HIS A 18 -4.86 -6.69 1.03
N VAL A 19 -5.12 -5.50 0.50
CA VAL A 19 -5.10 -4.24 1.24
C VAL A 19 -6.33 -3.41 0.85
N LEU A 20 -7.12 -2.97 1.83
CA LEU A 20 -8.38 -2.23 1.62
C LEU A 20 -9.33 -2.94 0.63
N GLU A 21 -9.51 -4.25 0.80
CA GLU A 21 -10.36 -5.08 -0.09
C GLU A 21 -9.90 -5.11 -1.56
N LYS A 22 -8.73 -4.54 -1.87
CA LYS A 22 -8.10 -4.53 -3.18
C LYS A 22 -6.89 -5.45 -3.17
N ALA A 23 -6.62 -6.07 -4.31
CA ALA A 23 -5.45 -6.91 -4.49
C ALA A 23 -4.32 -6.12 -5.14
N TRP A 24 -3.08 -6.41 -4.75
CA TRP A 24 -1.89 -5.73 -5.23
C TRP A 24 -0.77 -6.73 -5.48
N HIS A 25 0.01 -6.50 -6.54
CA HIS A 25 1.28 -7.20 -6.73
C HIS A 25 2.31 -6.74 -5.70
N ALA A 26 3.21 -7.64 -5.31
CA ALA A 26 4.39 -7.33 -4.49
C ALA A 26 5.22 -6.16 -5.06
N SER A 27 5.29 -6.05 -6.40
CA SER A 27 6.00 -4.96 -7.08
C SER A 27 5.17 -3.70 -7.28
N CYS A 28 3.85 -3.78 -7.19
CA CYS A 28 2.98 -2.61 -7.34
C CYS A 28 2.70 -1.91 -6.01
N ILE A 29 2.77 -2.64 -4.90
CA ILE A 29 2.53 -2.10 -3.57
C ILE A 29 3.74 -1.26 -3.12
N GLN A 30 3.56 0.06 -3.13
CA GLN A 30 4.61 1.01 -2.80
C GLN A 30 4.04 2.18 -2.01
N CYS A 31 4.88 2.83 -1.21
CA CYS A 31 4.49 4.01 -0.48
C CYS A 31 4.07 5.14 -1.43
N ALA A 32 2.95 5.80 -1.16
CA ALA A 32 2.49 6.94 -1.95
C ALA A 32 3.45 8.14 -1.86
N ASP A 33 4.11 8.30 -0.71
CA ASP A 33 5.03 9.41 -0.44
C ASP A 33 6.46 9.09 -0.92
N CYS A 34 7.10 8.09 -0.31
CA CYS A 34 8.50 7.76 -0.60
C CYS A 34 8.71 6.80 -1.77
N LYS A 35 7.65 6.27 -2.40
CA LYS A 35 7.71 5.30 -3.52
C LYS A 35 8.45 3.98 -3.21
N GLU A 36 8.78 3.72 -1.95
CA GLU A 36 9.48 2.52 -1.54
C GLU A 36 8.58 1.28 -1.62
N LEU A 37 9.13 0.15 -2.11
CA LEU A 37 8.42 -1.12 -2.21
C LEU A 37 8.09 -1.68 -0.82
N LEU A 38 6.85 -2.14 -0.64
CA LEU A 38 6.36 -2.66 0.63
C LEU A 38 6.26 -4.19 0.56
N SER A 39 7.33 -4.89 0.94
CA SER A 39 7.37 -6.36 0.84
C SER A 39 6.65 -7.11 1.97
N GLU A 40 6.45 -6.51 3.14
CA GLU A 40 5.97 -7.26 4.33
C GLU A 40 4.91 -6.50 5.13
N THR A 41 5.16 -5.23 5.46
CA THR A 41 4.23 -4.42 6.26
C THR A 41 3.91 -3.12 5.53
N CYS A 42 2.65 -2.96 5.14
CA CYS A 42 2.11 -1.74 4.56
C CYS A 42 1.00 -1.19 5.46
N PHE A 43 0.84 0.13 5.45
CA PHE A 43 -0.20 0.80 6.21
C PHE A 43 -1.09 1.57 5.25
N THR A 44 -2.37 1.65 5.56
CA THR A 44 -3.32 2.38 4.72
C THR A 44 -4.04 3.45 5.49
N ARG A 45 -4.14 4.63 4.88
CA ARG A 45 -4.79 5.79 5.47
C ARG A 45 -5.53 6.59 4.41
N ASN A 46 -6.85 6.78 4.56
CA ASN A 46 -7.70 7.46 3.57
C ASN A 46 -7.54 6.91 2.14
N GLY A 47 -7.30 5.60 1.98
CA GLY A 47 -7.06 4.99 0.67
C GLY A 47 -5.63 5.09 0.14
N LEU A 48 -4.73 5.78 0.84
CA LEU A 48 -3.31 5.87 0.48
C LEU A 48 -2.52 4.76 1.19
N ILE A 49 -1.65 4.08 0.44
CA ILE A 49 -0.71 3.09 0.97
C ILE A 49 0.56 3.84 1.39
N LEU A 50 0.98 3.67 2.63
CA LEU A 50 2.12 4.33 3.25
C LEU A 50 3.05 3.29 3.86
N CYS A 51 4.35 3.62 3.92
CA CYS A 51 5.32 2.81 4.66
C CYS A 51 5.17 3.05 6.17
N ARG A 52 5.69 2.12 6.99
CA ARG A 52 5.72 2.24 8.46
C ARG A 52 6.16 3.63 8.91
N LYS A 53 7.23 4.14 8.28
CA LYS A 53 7.92 5.36 8.68
C LYS A 53 7.05 6.60 8.42
N ASP A 54 6.49 6.68 7.22
CA ASP A 54 5.64 7.78 6.81
C ASP A 54 4.30 7.75 7.55
N PHE A 55 3.69 6.57 7.65
CA PHE A 55 2.47 6.37 8.43
C PHE A 55 2.63 6.84 9.89
N ALA A 56 3.75 6.50 10.54
CA ALA A 56 4.05 6.91 11.91
C ALA A 56 4.30 8.42 12.05
N SER A 57 4.89 9.06 11.04
CA SER A 57 5.09 10.52 11.03
C SER A 57 3.78 11.27 10.81
N MET A 58 2.97 10.80 9.86
CA MET A 58 1.69 11.39 9.48
C MET A 58 0.66 11.32 10.62
N SER A 59 0.74 10.33 11.52
CA SER A 59 -0.14 10.24 12.69
C SER A 59 -0.05 11.44 13.63
N ILE A 60 1.07 12.16 13.68
CA ILE A 60 1.18 13.39 14.48
C ILE A 60 0.43 14.58 13.82
N PHE A 61 0.37 14.65 12.49
CA PHE A 61 -0.18 15.80 11.79
C PHE A 61 -1.71 15.96 11.90
N ILE A 62 -2.47 14.90 12.23
CA ILE A 62 -3.92 14.99 12.47
C ILE A 62 -4.30 15.45 13.88
N TYR A 63 -3.37 15.46 14.83
CA TYR A 63 -3.62 15.99 16.18
C TYR A 63 -3.21 17.46 16.31
N LEU A 64 -2.73 18.07 15.24
CA LEU A 64 -2.28 19.47 15.19
C LEU A 64 -3.18 20.36 14.31
N TYR A 65 -4.33 19.87 13.82
CA TYR A 65 -5.30 20.65 13.05
C TYR A 65 -6.73 20.44 13.56
#